data_AF-A0AAI8Z9Y3-F1
#
_entry.id   AF-A0AAI8Z9Y3-F1
#
_cell.length_a   1.000
_cell.length_b   1.000
_cell.length_c   1.000
_cell.angle_alpha   90.00
_cell.angle_beta   90.00
_cell.angle_gamma   90.00
#
_symmetry.space_group_name_H-M   'P 1'
#
loop_
_entity.id
_entity.type
_entity.pdbx_description
1 polymer ?
#
loop_
_entity_poly.entity_id
_entity_poly.type
_entity_poly.pdbx_seq_one_letter_code
_entity_poly.pdbx_strand_id
1 'polypeptide(L)'
;MLRKTTFIFIIPFLLLFSLGLWQLFRLSWKNNIIKNMDLPVIHLLPSDNLSKFNYRNVKIDGILSDIELYVFAGQRGYHVLSPMLLINGHYMLINKGIVREKKEEKAKIEKVAADGVLYCDGSKNWFIKNDIASNTWFTLSTKEISNELGIKLEKCILWQDNFGGKLTIQPIKHLEYAITWFALSLIWLIICVFYYRQNIYKS
;
A
#
# COMPACT_ATOMS: atom_id res chain seq x y z
N MET A 1 14.76 18.31 42.71
CA MET A 1 15.14 17.03 42.08
C MET A 1 13.92 16.26 41.54
N LEU A 2 12.83 16.17 42.32
CA LEU A 2 11.56 15.49 41.94
C LEU A 2 10.97 15.86 40.57
N ARG A 3 11.04 17.14 40.15
CA ARG A 3 10.43 17.59 38.89
C ARG A 3 11.13 17.04 37.64
N LYS A 4 12.44 16.77 37.70
CA LYS A 4 13.21 16.22 36.57
C LYS A 4 12.99 14.72 36.41
N THR A 5 12.83 13.98 37.51
CA THR A 5 12.54 12.54 37.48
C THR A 5 11.15 12.26 36.89
N THR A 6 10.16 13.14 37.10
CA THR A 6 8.81 12.94 36.55
C THR A 6 8.80 12.91 35.02
N PHE A 7 9.56 13.79 34.38
CA PHE A 7 9.66 13.81 32.91
C PHE A 7 10.33 12.56 32.36
N ILE A 8 11.36 12.04 33.04
CA ILE A 8 12.08 10.82 32.63
C ILE A 8 11.13 9.60 32.64
N PHE A 9 10.12 9.59 33.50
CA PHE A 9 9.17 8.49 33.62
C PHE A 9 7.91 8.65 32.75
N ILE A 10 7.39 9.86 32.60
CA ILE A 10 6.17 10.15 31.82
C ILE A 10 6.43 10.03 30.31
N ILE A 11 7.59 10.49 29.83
CA ILE A 11 7.88 10.50 28.37
C ILE A 11 7.87 9.07 27.78
N PRO A 12 8.57 8.07 28.35
CA PRO A 12 8.52 6.71 27.83
C PRO A 12 7.13 6.09 27.90
N PHE A 13 6.37 6.34 28.97
CA PHE A 13 4.99 5.87 29.08
C PHE A 13 4.12 6.39 27.94
N LEU A 14 4.13 7.71 27.70
CA LEU A 14 3.35 8.33 26.63
C LEU A 14 3.76 7.81 25.25
N LEU A 15 5.05 7.57 25.04
CA LEU A 15 5.56 7.03 23.78
C LEU A 15 5.06 5.59 23.56
N LEU A 16 5.19 4.71 24.55
CA LEU A 16 4.70 3.31 24.48
C LEU A 16 3.18 3.26 24.27
N PHE A 17 2.43 4.08 25.00
CA PHE A 17 0.98 4.16 24.87
C PHE A 17 0.55 4.68 23.50
N SER A 18 1.23 5.71 22.98
CA SER A 18 0.99 6.25 21.64
C SER A 18 1.30 5.22 20.54
N LEU A 19 2.37 4.43 20.70
CA LEU A 19 2.65 3.30 19.81
C LEU A 19 1.54 2.25 19.84
N GLY A 20 1.00 1.92 21.01
CA GLY A 20 -0.16 1.02 21.15
C GLY A 20 -1.39 1.54 20.41
N LEU A 21 -1.72 2.82 20.56
CA LEU A 21 -2.81 3.47 19.82
C LEU A 21 -2.57 3.43 18.31
N TRP A 22 -1.36 3.76 17.87
CA TRP A 22 -1.00 3.73 16.46
C TRP A 22 -1.19 2.35 15.84
N GLN A 23 -0.82 1.27 16.55
CA GLN A 23 -1.06 -0.09 16.08
C GLN A 23 -2.55 -0.41 15.91
N LEU A 24 -3.41 0.05 16.83
CA LEU A 24 -4.88 -0.11 16.69
C LEU A 24 -5.44 0.66 15.49
N PHE A 25 -5.01 1.91 15.30
CA PHE A 25 -5.39 2.70 14.13
C PHE A 25 -4.94 2.03 12.83
N ARG A 26 -3.71 1.51 12.80
CA ARG A 26 -3.15 0.82 11.64
C ARG A 26 -3.91 -0.47 11.33
N LEU A 27 -4.33 -1.21 12.35
CA LEU A 27 -5.18 -2.39 12.21
C LEU A 27 -6.56 -2.03 11.66
N SER A 28 -7.22 -1.01 12.22
CA SER A 28 -8.53 -0.55 11.76
C SER A 28 -8.49 -0.09 10.29
N TRP A 29 -7.45 0.67 9.92
CA TRP A 29 -7.22 1.08 8.53
C TRP A 29 -7.10 -0.12 7.58
N LYS A 30 -6.30 -1.14 7.95
CA LYS A 30 -6.18 -2.36 7.14
C LYS A 30 -7.49 -3.14 7.04
N ASN A 31 -8.25 -3.26 8.13
CA ASN A 31 -9.53 -3.95 8.11
C ASN A 31 -10.55 -3.24 7.20
N ASN A 32 -10.55 -1.90 7.19
CA ASN A 32 -11.40 -1.14 6.26
C ASN A 32 -11.02 -1.38 4.80
N ILE A 33 -9.72 -1.53 4.51
CA ILE A 33 -9.27 -1.87 3.17
C ILE A 33 -9.80 -3.26 2.75
N ILE A 34 -9.64 -4.28 3.61
CA ILE A 34 -10.13 -5.63 3.33
C ILE A 34 -11.64 -5.63 3.10
N LYS A 35 -12.40 -4.94 3.97
CA LYS A 35 -13.85 -4.79 3.80
C LYS A 35 -14.23 -4.16 2.47
N ASN A 36 -13.48 -3.14 2.01
CA ASN A 36 -13.72 -2.50 0.73
C ASN A 36 -13.43 -3.41 -0.46
N MET A 37 -12.42 -4.29 -0.34
CA MET A 37 -12.11 -5.31 -1.34
C MET A 37 -13.21 -6.39 -1.41
N ASP A 38 -13.81 -6.75 -0.27
CA ASP A 38 -14.88 -7.77 -0.21
C ASP A 38 -16.25 -7.26 -0.71
N LEU A 39 -16.39 -5.97 -1.00
CA LEU A 39 -17.62 -5.42 -1.59
C LEU A 39 -17.85 -5.97 -3.01
N PRO A 40 -19.12 -6.02 -3.47
CA PRO A 40 -19.43 -6.46 -4.81
C PRO A 40 -18.74 -5.58 -5.87
N VAL A 41 -18.33 -6.26 -6.95
CA VAL A 41 -17.68 -5.63 -8.10
C VAL A 41 -18.60 -4.57 -8.70
N ILE A 42 -18.05 -3.38 -8.95
CA ILE A 42 -18.75 -2.30 -9.65
C ILE A 42 -18.16 -2.09 -11.04
N HIS A 43 -19.02 -1.96 -12.04
CA HIS A 43 -18.61 -1.47 -13.36
C HIS A 43 -18.47 0.05 -13.29
N LEU A 44 -17.25 0.55 -13.48
CA LEU A 44 -16.97 1.99 -13.47
C LEU A 44 -16.78 2.52 -14.89
N LEU A 45 -17.26 3.73 -15.12
CA LEU A 45 -16.94 4.46 -16.34
C LEU A 45 -15.64 5.24 -16.15
N PRO A 46 -14.82 5.40 -17.19
CA PRO A 46 -13.56 6.15 -17.15
C PRO A 46 -13.65 7.60 -16.64
N SER A 47 -14.85 8.19 -16.63
CA SER A 47 -15.11 9.55 -16.14
C SER A 47 -15.32 9.64 -14.63
N ASP A 48 -15.45 8.50 -13.94
CA ASP A 48 -15.67 8.49 -12.49
C ASP A 48 -14.41 8.92 -11.74
N ASN A 49 -14.57 9.56 -10.58
CA ASN A 49 -13.43 9.85 -9.71
C ASN A 49 -12.93 8.54 -9.08
N LEU A 50 -12.09 7.81 -9.83
CA LEU A 50 -11.52 6.50 -9.52
C LEU A 50 -10.90 6.45 -8.11
N SER A 51 -10.35 7.57 -7.63
CA SER A 51 -9.76 7.66 -6.29
C SER A 51 -10.76 7.38 -5.15
N LYS A 52 -12.06 7.61 -5.37
CA LYS A 52 -13.12 7.27 -4.39
C LYS A 52 -13.32 5.76 -4.22
N PHE A 53 -12.91 4.99 -5.23
CA PHE A 53 -13.05 3.53 -5.28
C PHE A 53 -11.71 2.84 -4.98
N ASN A 54 -10.75 3.52 -4.36
CA ASN A 54 -9.48 2.94 -3.97
C ASN A 54 -9.70 1.70 -3.09
N TYR A 55 -8.97 0.62 -3.37
CA TYR A 55 -9.11 -0.70 -2.79
C TYR A 55 -10.45 -1.41 -3.04
N ARG A 56 -11.21 -1.01 -4.06
CA ARG A 56 -12.46 -1.69 -4.44
C ARG A 56 -12.24 -2.57 -5.67
N ASN A 57 -12.94 -3.70 -5.72
CA ASN A 57 -13.07 -4.48 -6.93
C ASN A 57 -13.96 -3.78 -7.96
N VAL A 58 -13.40 -3.54 -9.14
CA VAL A 58 -14.06 -2.81 -10.24
C VAL A 58 -13.83 -3.51 -11.56
N LYS A 59 -14.77 -3.32 -12.49
CA LYS A 59 -14.61 -3.68 -13.90
C LYS A 59 -14.53 -2.40 -14.72
N ILE A 60 -13.56 -2.31 -15.63
CA ILE A 60 -13.36 -1.16 -16.52
C ILE A 60 -13.04 -1.70 -17.92
N ASP A 61 -13.73 -1.16 -18.92
CA ASP A 61 -13.53 -1.55 -20.32
C ASP A 61 -12.44 -0.69 -20.98
N GLY A 62 -11.60 -1.34 -21.79
CA GLY A 62 -10.57 -0.66 -22.55
C GLY A 62 -9.88 -1.53 -23.59
N ILE A 63 -8.88 -0.95 -24.25
CA ILE A 63 -8.02 -1.64 -25.21
C ILE A 63 -6.63 -1.76 -24.60
N LEU A 64 -6.17 -2.98 -24.36
CA LEU A 64 -4.83 -3.23 -23.85
C LEU A 64 -3.80 -2.92 -24.94
N SER A 65 -2.73 -2.22 -24.58
CA SER A 65 -1.59 -1.98 -25.48
C SER A 65 -0.66 -3.19 -25.58
N ASP A 66 0.24 -3.16 -26.55
CA ASP A 66 1.32 -4.16 -26.73
C ASP A 66 2.56 -3.91 -25.85
N ILE A 67 2.54 -2.81 -25.08
CA ILE A 67 3.63 -2.36 -24.22
C ILE A 67 3.54 -3.06 -22.86
N GLU A 68 4.63 -3.70 -22.44
CA GLU A 68 4.76 -4.25 -21.09
C GLU A 68 5.88 -3.55 -20.31
N LEU A 69 5.58 -3.18 -19.07
CA LEU A 69 6.50 -2.58 -18.11
C LEU A 69 6.75 -3.58 -16.98
N TYR A 70 8.00 -3.78 -16.61
CA TYR A 70 8.38 -4.71 -15.56
C TYR A 70 8.75 -3.97 -14.28
N VAL A 71 7.92 -4.12 -13.25
CA VAL A 71 8.17 -3.55 -11.92
C VAL A 71 8.73 -4.60 -10.98
N PHE A 72 9.90 -4.35 -10.40
CA PHE A 72 10.58 -5.27 -9.51
C PHE A 72 9.73 -5.63 -8.27
N ALA A 73 9.49 -6.92 -8.07
CA ALA A 73 8.69 -7.48 -6.98
C ALA A 73 9.54 -8.29 -5.98
N GLY A 74 10.84 -7.99 -5.90
CA GLY A 74 11.78 -8.70 -5.03
C GLY A 74 12.03 -10.14 -5.48
N GLN A 75 12.07 -11.06 -4.52
CA GLN A 75 12.32 -12.49 -4.78
C GLN A 75 11.22 -13.18 -5.62
N ARG A 76 10.06 -12.54 -5.80
CA ARG A 76 8.97 -13.08 -6.60
C ARG A 76 9.16 -12.84 -8.11
N GLY A 77 10.08 -11.95 -8.50
CA GLY A 77 10.34 -11.58 -9.89
C GLY A 77 9.86 -10.16 -10.19
N TYR A 78 9.01 -10.00 -11.20
CA TYR A 78 8.54 -8.71 -11.72
C TYR A 78 7.03 -8.69 -11.90
N HIS A 79 6.38 -7.62 -11.45
CA HIS A 79 5.03 -7.28 -11.85
C HIS A 79 5.02 -6.82 -13.31
N VAL A 80 4.12 -7.39 -14.11
CA VAL A 80 3.93 -7.00 -15.51
C VAL A 80 2.79 -5.99 -15.56
N LEU A 81 3.08 -4.76 -15.98
CA LEU A 81 2.08 -3.71 -16.16
C LEU A 81 1.94 -3.37 -17.62
N SER A 82 0.71 -3.23 -18.08
CA SER A 82 0.41 -2.80 -19.44
C SER A 82 -0.51 -1.58 -19.39
N PRO A 83 -0.25 -0.53 -20.19
CA PRO A 83 -1.22 0.53 -20.35
C PRO A 83 -2.44 -0.01 -21.10
N MET A 84 -3.62 0.43 -20.67
CA MET A 84 -4.90 0.17 -21.31
C MET A 84 -5.52 1.51 -21.68
N LEU A 85 -5.90 1.68 -22.94
CA LEU A 85 -6.59 2.86 -23.44
C LEU A 85 -8.07 2.80 -23.03
N LEU A 86 -8.51 3.82 -22.32
CA LEU A 86 -9.90 3.99 -21.89
C LEU A 86 -10.68 4.80 -22.94
N ILE A 87 -12.01 4.72 -22.84
CA ILE A 87 -12.94 5.38 -23.78
C ILE A 87 -12.79 6.92 -23.74
N ASN A 88 -12.34 7.48 -22.62
CA ASN A 88 -12.08 8.92 -22.46
C ASN A 88 -10.76 9.39 -23.11
N GLY A 89 -9.98 8.48 -23.71
CA GLY A 89 -8.68 8.78 -24.32
C GLY A 89 -7.51 8.85 -23.33
N HIS A 90 -7.74 8.58 -22.04
CA HIS A 90 -6.67 8.39 -21.06
C HIS A 90 -6.21 6.94 -21.01
N TYR A 91 -5.04 6.71 -20.43
CA TYR A 91 -4.50 5.38 -20.20
C TYR A 91 -4.55 5.01 -18.72
N MET A 92 -4.84 3.75 -18.41
CA MET A 92 -4.73 3.20 -17.06
C MET A 92 -3.75 2.04 -17.08
N LEU A 93 -2.88 1.95 -16.07
CA LEU A 93 -1.99 0.80 -15.93
C LEU A 93 -2.76 -0.38 -15.37
N ILE A 94 -2.62 -1.54 -16.02
CA ILE A 94 -3.19 -2.81 -15.60
C ILE A 94 -2.04 -3.71 -15.16
N ASN A 95 -2.07 -4.18 -13.91
CA ASN A 95 -1.13 -5.18 -13.42
C ASN A 95 -1.65 -6.58 -13.79
N LYS A 96 -0.92 -7.25 -14.69
CA LYS A 96 -1.18 -8.59 -15.21
C LYS A 96 -0.55 -9.69 -14.35
N GLY A 97 -0.12 -9.41 -13.12
CA GLY A 97 0.46 -10.40 -12.22
C GLY A 97 1.98 -10.40 -12.21
N ILE A 98 2.57 -11.48 -11.69
CA ILE A 98 4.01 -11.60 -11.43
C ILE A 98 4.63 -12.67 -12.35
N VAL A 99 5.75 -12.33 -12.99
CA VAL A 99 6.59 -13.27 -13.75
C VAL A 99 7.99 -13.32 -13.17
N ARG A 100 8.65 -14.49 -13.24
CA ARG A 100 10.02 -14.66 -12.72
C ARG A 100 11.06 -14.01 -13.63
N GLU A 101 10.86 -14.13 -14.93
CA GLU A 101 11.76 -13.65 -15.97
C GLU A 101 11.00 -12.72 -16.90
N LYS A 102 11.72 -11.73 -17.44
CA LYS A 102 11.16 -10.82 -18.44
C LYS A 102 11.03 -11.56 -19.75
N LYS A 103 9.89 -11.41 -20.42
CA LYS A 103 9.69 -11.91 -21.77
C LYS A 103 9.82 -10.76 -22.75
N GLU A 104 10.46 -11.02 -23.88
CA GLU A 104 10.55 -10.07 -25.00
C GLU A 104 9.39 -10.22 -25.99
N GLU A 105 8.46 -11.15 -25.72
CA GLU A 105 7.26 -11.33 -26.52
C GLU A 105 6.37 -10.09 -26.41
N LYS A 106 6.02 -9.51 -27.57
CA LYS A 106 5.07 -8.38 -27.61
C LYS A 106 3.70 -8.85 -27.13
N ALA A 107 3.11 -8.09 -26.21
CA ALA A 107 1.74 -8.33 -25.81
C ALA A 107 0.79 -8.10 -27.00
N LYS A 108 -0.31 -8.86 -27.05
CA LYS A 108 -1.33 -8.67 -28.07
C LYS A 108 -2.24 -7.51 -27.70
N ILE A 109 -2.56 -6.68 -28.69
CA ILE A 109 -3.57 -5.63 -28.56
C ILE A 109 -4.94 -6.30 -28.54
N GLU A 110 -5.62 -6.24 -27.40
CA GLU A 110 -6.91 -6.92 -27.21
C GLU A 110 -7.90 -5.98 -26.52
N LYS A 111 -9.16 -6.01 -26.96
CA LYS A 111 -10.28 -5.36 -26.27
C LYS A 111 -10.67 -6.24 -25.10
N VAL A 112 -10.48 -5.75 -23.88
CA VAL A 112 -10.69 -6.53 -22.66
C VAL A 112 -11.49 -5.71 -21.65
N ALA A 113 -12.46 -6.36 -21.02
CA ALA A 113 -13.11 -5.85 -19.82
C ALA A 113 -12.25 -6.29 -18.62
N ALA A 114 -11.37 -5.40 -18.15
CA ALA A 114 -10.43 -5.73 -17.08
C ALA A 114 -11.14 -5.68 -15.73
N ASP A 115 -11.05 -6.76 -14.97
CA ASP A 115 -11.63 -6.94 -13.64
C ASP A 115 -10.53 -6.98 -12.57
N GLY A 116 -10.63 -6.15 -11.54
CA GLY A 116 -9.60 -6.14 -10.50
C GLY A 116 -9.77 -5.10 -9.42
N VAL A 117 -8.81 -5.09 -8.50
CA VAL A 117 -8.78 -4.13 -7.40
C VAL A 117 -8.12 -2.84 -7.85
N LEU A 118 -8.81 -1.73 -7.65
CA LEU A 118 -8.28 -0.42 -7.96
C LEU A 118 -7.31 0.07 -6.87
N TYR A 119 -6.15 0.56 -7.27
CA TYR A 119 -5.09 1.01 -6.37
C TYR A 119 -4.56 2.38 -6.79
N CYS A 120 -4.78 3.40 -5.96
CA CYS A 120 -4.38 4.78 -6.27
C CYS A 120 -3.18 5.28 -5.45
N ASP A 121 -2.70 4.48 -4.50
CA ASP A 121 -1.63 4.87 -3.57
C ASP A 121 -0.25 4.60 -4.21
N GLY A 122 0.10 5.38 -5.23
CA GLY A 122 1.40 5.29 -5.87
C GLY A 122 2.54 5.44 -4.87
N SER A 123 3.49 4.50 -4.86
CA SER A 123 4.67 4.56 -4.01
C SER A 123 5.75 5.40 -4.67
N LYS A 124 5.92 6.65 -4.27
CA LYS A 124 7.08 7.46 -4.65
C LYS A 124 8.20 7.25 -3.63
N ASN A 125 9.21 6.47 -4.00
CA ASN A 125 10.44 6.40 -3.22
C ASN A 125 11.50 7.28 -3.88
N TRP A 126 11.91 8.36 -3.20
CA TRP A 126 12.83 9.35 -3.76
C TRP A 126 14.28 8.87 -3.85
N PHE A 127 14.63 7.79 -3.14
CA PHE A 127 15.97 7.23 -3.13
C PHE A 127 16.24 6.25 -4.27
N ILE A 128 15.20 5.65 -4.84
CA ILE A 128 15.35 4.57 -5.83
C ILE A 128 15.02 5.13 -7.21
N LYS A 129 16.01 5.10 -8.10
CA LYS A 129 15.85 5.52 -9.49
C LYS A 129 15.41 4.32 -10.34
N ASN A 130 14.47 4.54 -11.24
CA ASN A 130 14.05 3.54 -12.22
C ASN A 130 15.11 3.39 -13.32
N ASP A 131 15.27 2.16 -13.82
CA ASP A 131 16.16 1.88 -14.96
C ASP A 131 15.31 1.71 -16.23
N ILE A 132 15.18 2.83 -16.95
CA ILE A 132 14.38 2.92 -18.17
C ILE A 132 15.02 2.11 -19.31
N ALA A 133 16.35 2.04 -19.36
CA ALA A 133 17.07 1.38 -20.44
C ALA A 133 16.86 -0.14 -20.45
N SER A 134 16.80 -0.75 -19.26
CA SER A 134 16.51 -2.19 -19.13
C SER A 134 15.01 -2.50 -18.96
N ASN A 135 14.14 -1.50 -19.06
CA ASN A 135 12.71 -1.60 -18.71
C ASN A 135 12.52 -2.24 -17.32
N THR A 136 13.33 -1.82 -16.35
CA THR A 136 13.23 -2.25 -14.95
C THR A 136 12.79 -1.09 -14.08
N TRP A 137 11.55 -1.15 -13.64
CA TRP A 137 10.97 -0.14 -12.78
C TRP A 137 11.03 -0.64 -11.33
N PHE A 138 11.55 0.18 -10.42
CA PHE A 138 11.58 -0.12 -8.99
C PHE A 138 10.47 0.61 -8.23
N THR A 139 9.92 1.68 -8.81
CA THR A 139 8.83 2.46 -8.21
C THR A 139 7.66 2.60 -9.19
N LEU A 140 6.44 2.47 -8.67
CA LEU A 140 5.19 2.68 -9.42
C LEU A 140 4.84 4.17 -9.46
N SER A 141 5.64 4.94 -10.19
CA SER A 141 5.41 6.38 -10.41
C SER A 141 4.67 6.59 -11.73
N THR A 142 3.35 6.79 -11.67
CA THR A 142 2.53 7.03 -12.87
C THR A 142 3.00 8.27 -13.65
N LYS A 143 3.56 9.27 -12.97
CA LYS A 143 4.13 10.47 -13.60
C LYS A 143 5.38 10.18 -14.42
N GLU A 144 6.29 9.36 -13.90
CA GLU A 144 7.51 8.99 -14.63
C GLU A 144 7.17 8.13 -15.84
N ILE A 145 6.32 7.12 -15.65
CA ILE A 145 5.84 6.26 -16.75
C ILE A 145 5.11 7.10 -17.82
N SER A 146 4.29 8.06 -17.39
CA SER A 146 3.56 8.97 -18.29
C SER A 146 4.51 9.81 -19.15
N ASN A 147 5.59 10.32 -18.55
CA ASN A 147 6.59 11.11 -19.26
C ASN A 147 7.41 10.27 -20.24
N GLU A 148 7.82 9.06 -19.83
CA GLU A 148 8.60 8.16 -20.70
C GLU A 148 7.79 7.66 -21.90
N LEU A 149 6.52 7.32 -21.69
CA LEU A 149 5.65 6.81 -22.75
C LEU A 149 4.93 7.92 -23.53
N GLY A 150 5.00 9.19 -23.09
CA GLY A 150 4.29 10.31 -23.71
C GLY A 150 2.76 10.20 -23.65
N ILE A 151 2.22 9.41 -22.71
CA ILE A 151 0.78 9.13 -22.58
C ILE A 151 0.19 9.81 -21.33
N LYS A 152 -1.09 10.21 -21.39
CA LYS A 152 -1.82 10.71 -20.22
C LYS A 152 -2.31 9.53 -19.37
N LEU A 153 -1.61 9.25 -18.27
CA LEU A 153 -1.98 8.19 -17.34
C LEU A 153 -2.92 8.67 -16.25
N GLU A 154 -3.92 7.85 -15.96
CA GLU A 154 -4.72 7.92 -14.74
C GLU A 154 -3.83 7.70 -13.50
N LYS A 155 -4.23 8.32 -12.39
CA LYS A 155 -3.48 8.19 -11.13
C LYS A 155 -3.54 6.78 -10.55
N CYS A 156 -4.63 6.06 -10.83
CA CYS A 156 -4.90 4.75 -10.27
C CYS A 156 -4.47 3.62 -11.22
N ILE A 157 -4.12 2.49 -10.63
CA ILE A 157 -3.66 1.27 -11.30
C ILE A 157 -4.69 0.18 -10.99
N LEU A 158 -5.06 -0.63 -11.97
CA LEU A 158 -5.94 -1.77 -11.77
C LEU A 158 -5.12 -3.03 -11.56
N TRP A 159 -5.33 -3.72 -10.44
CA TRP A 159 -4.67 -4.98 -10.12
C TRP A 159 -5.58 -6.14 -10.46
N GLN A 160 -5.24 -6.88 -11.51
CA GLN A 160 -6.10 -7.94 -12.02
C GLN A 160 -6.02 -9.20 -11.17
N ASP A 161 -7.18 -9.74 -10.77
CA ASP A 161 -7.27 -10.94 -9.93
C ASP A 161 -6.97 -12.22 -10.72
N ASN A 162 -7.36 -12.28 -12.00
CA ASN A 162 -7.29 -13.48 -12.84
C ASN A 162 -5.86 -13.95 -13.20
N PHE A 163 -4.84 -13.11 -13.08
CA PHE A 163 -3.46 -13.45 -13.48
C PHE A 163 -2.52 -13.74 -12.30
N GLY A 164 -3.05 -14.10 -11.12
CA GLY A 164 -2.23 -14.36 -9.94
C GLY A 164 -1.63 -13.08 -9.31
N GLY A 165 -2.11 -11.91 -9.73
CA GLY A 165 -1.77 -10.58 -9.23
C GLY A 165 -2.67 -10.10 -8.09
N LYS A 166 -3.38 -11.00 -7.39
CA LYS A 166 -4.25 -10.62 -6.27
C LYS A 166 -3.45 -9.76 -5.29
N LEU A 167 -3.96 -8.56 -5.00
CA LEU A 167 -3.41 -7.72 -3.94
C LEU A 167 -3.57 -8.44 -2.61
N THR A 168 -2.59 -9.26 -2.24
CA THR A 168 -2.58 -9.96 -0.97
C THR A 168 -2.14 -9.00 0.12
N ILE A 169 -3.11 -8.42 0.81
CA ILE A 169 -2.86 -7.80 2.11
C ILE A 169 -2.70 -8.97 3.08
N GLN A 170 -1.46 -9.24 3.50
CA GLN A 170 -1.23 -10.28 4.49
C GLN A 170 -2.00 -9.96 5.78
N PRO A 171 -2.69 -10.95 6.38
CA PRO A 171 -3.25 -10.78 7.72
C PRO A 171 -2.08 -10.66 8.69
N ILE A 172 -1.82 -9.44 9.17
CA ILE A 172 -0.75 -9.19 10.13
C ILE A 172 -1.34 -9.15 11.54
N LYS A 173 -0.64 -9.77 12.50
CA LYS A 173 -0.93 -9.83 13.94
C LYS A 173 -0.82 -8.46 14.66
N HIS A 174 -1.31 -7.37 14.06
CA HIS A 174 -1.21 -6.02 14.64
C HIS A 174 -1.90 -5.89 16.01
N LEU A 175 -2.89 -6.73 16.28
CA LEU A 175 -3.56 -6.78 17.59
C LEU A 175 -2.63 -7.31 18.69
N GLU A 176 -1.87 -8.39 18.41
CA GLU A 176 -0.88 -8.93 19.36
C GLU A 176 0.16 -7.86 19.71
N TYR A 177 0.66 -7.12 18.71
CA TYR A 177 1.59 -6.02 18.94
C TYR A 177 0.98 -4.88 19.75
N ALA A 178 -0.27 -4.47 19.46
CA ALA A 178 -0.93 -3.44 20.26
C ALA A 178 -1.01 -3.84 21.75
N ILE A 179 -1.37 -5.11 22.03
CA ILE A 179 -1.39 -5.65 23.40
C ILE A 179 0.01 -5.58 24.03
N THR A 180 1.07 -5.96 23.31
CA THR A 180 2.44 -5.88 23.86
C THR A 180 2.84 -4.46 24.25
N TRP A 181 2.52 -3.45 23.43
CA TRP A 181 2.84 -2.05 23.73
C TRP A 181 2.06 -1.52 24.94
N PHE A 182 0.77 -1.88 25.05
CA PHE A 182 -0.02 -1.50 26.21
C PHE A 182 0.46 -2.21 27.48
N ALA A 183 0.79 -3.50 27.42
CA ALA A 183 1.35 -4.25 28.54
C ALA A 183 2.67 -3.64 29.03
N LEU A 184 3.58 -3.29 28.11
CA LEU A 184 4.83 -2.61 28.43
C LEU A 184 4.57 -1.22 29.06
N SER A 185 3.61 -0.46 28.53
CA SER A 185 3.23 0.84 29.11
C SER A 185 2.70 0.70 30.55
N LEU A 186 1.94 -0.36 30.82
CA LEU A 186 1.37 -0.63 32.14
C LEU A 186 2.43 -1.08 33.13
N ILE A 187 3.35 -1.97 32.73
CA ILE A 187 4.50 -2.38 33.55
C ILE A 187 5.35 -1.16 33.90
N TRP A 188 5.62 -0.30 32.90
CA TRP A 188 6.37 0.93 33.13
C TRP A 188 5.69 1.84 34.15
N LEU A 189 4.37 2.03 34.04
CA LEU A 189 3.59 2.80 35.00
C LEU A 189 3.67 2.23 36.42
N ILE A 190 3.59 0.91 36.58
CA ILE A 190 3.74 0.23 37.88
C ILE A 190 5.12 0.53 38.49
N ILE A 191 6.19 0.40 37.70
CA ILE A 191 7.56 0.71 38.15
C ILE A 191 7.66 2.17 38.61
N CYS A 192 7.06 3.10 37.85
CA CYS A 192 7.05 4.52 38.20
C CYS A 192 6.36 4.76 39.54
N VAL A 193 5.15 4.20 39.74
CA VAL A 193 4.39 4.35 40.99
C VAL A 193 5.17 3.78 42.17
N PHE A 194 5.80 2.61 42.00
CA PHE A 194 6.59 1.97 43.05
C PHE A 194 7.81 2.81 43.43
N TYR A 195 8.54 3.33 42.45
CA TYR A 195 9.67 4.23 42.65
C TYR A 195 9.26 5.49 43.44
N TYR A 196 8.16 6.14 43.04
CA TYR A 196 7.65 7.32 43.74
C TYR A 196 7.21 7.00 45.17
N ARG A 197 6.50 5.89 45.40
CA ARG A 197 6.12 5.47 46.76
C ARG A 197 7.34 5.29 47.65
N GLN A 198 8.35 4.54 47.20
CA GLN A 198 9.57 4.31 47.99
C GLN A 198 10.33 5.61 48.31
N ASN A 199 10.37 6.57 47.38
CA ASN A 199 11.06 7.83 47.59
C ASN A 199 10.31 8.76 48.54
N ILE A 200 8.98 8.69 48.58
CA ILE A 200 8.16 9.45 49.54
C ILE A 200 8.37 8.94 50.98
N TYR A 201 8.53 7.63 51.20
CA TYR A 201 8.78 7.07 52.54
C TYR A 201 10.23 7.27 53.05
N LYS A 202 11.16 7.71 52.20
CA LYS A 202 12.56 7.95 52.56
C LYS A 202 12.89 9.44 52.79
N SER A 203 11.93 10.33 52.57
CA SER A 203 12.03 11.78 52.85
C SER A 203 11.28 12.12 54.13
#